data_AF-A0A382QPJ0-F1
#
_entry.id   AF-A0A382QPJ0-F1
#
_cell.length_a   1.000
_cell.length_b   1.000
_cell.length_c   1.000
_cell.angle_alpha   90.00
_cell.angle_beta   90.00
_cell.angle_gamma   90.00
#
_symmetry.space_group_name_H-M   'P 1'
#
loop_
_entity.id
_entity.type
_entity.pdbx_description
1 polymer ?
#
loop_
_entity_poly.entity_id
_entity_poly.type
_entity_poly.pdbx_seq_one_letter_code
_entity_poly.pdbx_strand_id
1 'polypeptide(L)'
;MEFLPYISKWVEILLRWSHVLFAILWVGNSFLFNYLDNKLEKNTTSKEVDAEGILQHSGWFYRVERLNTVPEKFSKNLIIFKWQSYLTFITGMLLLIIIYYANSKILMIDKRVNENITPLMGIGISIFSIIGSWLIYDLICKSKLINKKIIFPVVLLIIGAVISFCLTKIFGPRFAFLSVGVILGCIMFFNVF
;
A
#
# COMPACT_ATOMS: atom_id res chain seq x y z
N MET A 1 -31.21 11.60 21.02
CA MET A 1 -30.26 10.71 20.31
C MET A 1 -29.18 11.55 19.60
N GLU A 2 -28.41 12.36 20.34
CA GLU A 2 -27.38 13.25 19.77
C GLU A 2 -25.95 12.72 19.90
N PHE A 3 -25.75 11.62 20.64
CA PHE A 3 -24.42 11.04 20.88
C PHE A 3 -23.85 10.27 19.69
N LEU A 4 -24.72 9.61 18.89
CA LEU A 4 -24.33 8.79 17.74
C LEU A 4 -23.57 9.59 16.65
N PRO A 5 -24.04 10.78 16.24
CA PRO A 5 -23.30 11.65 15.31
C PRO A 5 -21.97 12.17 15.84
N TYR A 6 -21.82 12.28 17.17
CA TYR A 6 -20.58 12.75 17.79
C TYR A 6 -19.54 11.63 17.82
N ILE A 7 -19.96 10.42 18.20
CA ILE A 7 -19.10 9.22 18.21
C ILE A 7 -18.55 8.93 16.81
N SER A 8 -19.38 9.03 15.75
CA SER A 8 -18.92 8.77 14.38
C SER A 8 -17.82 9.74 13.94
N LYS A 9 -17.92 11.03 14.29
CA LYS A 9 -16.88 12.02 14.01
C LYS A 9 -15.57 11.73 14.72
N TRP A 10 -15.62 11.31 16.00
CA TRP A 10 -14.42 10.92 16.74
C TRP A 10 -13.77 9.67 16.16
N VAL A 11 -14.57 8.67 15.77
CA VAL A 11 -14.08 7.48 15.08
C VAL A 11 -13.41 7.84 13.76
N GLU A 12 -14.00 8.73 12.97
CA GLU A 12 -13.41 9.19 11.71
C GLU A 12 -12.06 9.89 11.93
N ILE A 13 -11.98 10.80 12.91
CA ILE A 13 -10.73 11.50 13.28
C ILE A 13 -9.67 10.48 13.72
N LEU A 14 -10.03 9.56 14.60
CA LEU A 14 -9.13 8.53 15.10
C LEU A 14 -8.61 7.63 13.97
N LEU A 15 -9.49 7.21 13.04
CA LEU A 15 -9.11 6.43 11.88
C LEU A 15 -8.17 7.19 10.94
N ARG A 16 -8.43 8.47 10.68
CA ARG A 16 -7.57 9.33 9.84
C ARG A 16 -6.16 9.43 10.42
N TRP A 17 -6.05 9.76 11.70
CA TRP A 17 -4.76 9.87 12.38
C TRP A 17 -4.03 8.54 12.47
N SER A 18 -4.76 7.47 12.80
CA SER A 18 -4.21 6.11 12.84
C SER A 18 -3.68 5.70 11.47
N HIS A 19 -4.45 5.93 10.41
CA HIS A 19 -4.04 5.59 9.05
C HIS A 19 -2.76 6.31 8.63
N VAL A 20 -2.68 7.62 8.85
CA VAL A 20 -1.49 8.42 8.53
C VAL A 20 -0.28 7.94 9.34
N LEU A 21 -0.46 7.69 10.64
CA LEU A 21 0.61 7.20 11.51
C LEU A 21 1.13 5.83 11.05
N PHE A 22 0.25 4.86 10.78
CA PHE A 22 0.66 3.54 10.30
C PHE A 22 1.29 3.61 8.91
N ALA A 23 0.80 4.49 8.02
CA ALA A 23 1.39 4.69 6.71
C ALA A 23 2.83 5.23 6.81
N ILE A 24 3.07 6.21 7.69
CA ILE A 24 4.42 6.75 7.96
C ILE A 24 5.34 5.64 8.48
N LEU A 25 4.86 4.83 9.44
CA LEU A 25 5.66 3.73 9.99
C LEU A 25 5.96 2.65 8.93
N TRP A 26 4.99 2.32 8.09
CA TRP A 26 5.17 1.31 7.04
C TRP A 26 6.18 1.78 5.99
N VAL A 27 6.00 2.98 5.45
CA VAL A 27 6.93 3.57 4.48
C VAL A 27 8.31 3.81 5.11
N GLY A 28 8.35 4.22 6.37
CA GLY A 28 9.59 4.39 7.14
C GLY A 28 10.39 3.09 7.26
N ASN A 29 9.72 1.96 7.52
CA ASN A 29 10.37 0.65 7.53
C ASN A 29 10.98 0.33 6.15
N SER A 30 10.27 0.58 5.06
CA SER A 30 10.81 0.37 3.71
C SER A 30 12.06 1.21 3.44
N PHE A 31 12.07 2.48 3.86
CA PHE A 31 13.27 3.30 3.73
C PHE A 31 14.43 2.83 4.61
N LEU A 32 14.15 2.38 5.84
CA LEU A 32 15.16 1.84 6.73
C LEU A 32 15.82 0.60 6.13
N PHE A 33 15.04 -0.37 5.67
CA PHE A 33 15.59 -1.59 5.06
C PHE A 33 16.33 -1.30 3.75
N ASN A 34 15.81 -0.42 2.89
CA ASN A 34 16.53 0.01 1.69
C ASN A 34 17.86 0.71 2.04
N TYR A 35 17.89 1.52 3.10
CA TYR A 35 19.12 2.15 3.56
C TYR A 35 20.14 1.11 4.04
N LEU A 36 19.70 0.14 4.86
CA LEU A 36 20.55 -0.95 5.33
C LEU A 36 21.07 -1.78 4.16
N ASP A 37 20.22 -2.17 3.21
CA ASP A 37 20.62 -2.97 2.05
C ASP A 37 21.69 -2.30 1.18
N ASN A 38 21.73 -0.97 1.16
CA ASN A 38 22.71 -0.18 0.41
C ASN A 38 23.99 0.12 1.20
N LYS A 39 23.96 0.02 2.54
CA LYS A 39 25.07 0.43 3.41
C LYS A 39 25.80 -0.72 4.09
N LEU A 40 25.13 -1.86 4.27
CA LEU A 40 25.78 -3.05 4.82
C LEU A 40 26.86 -3.55 3.86
N GLU A 41 28.01 -3.90 4.41
CA GLU A 41 29.13 -4.42 3.63
C GLU A 41 28.84 -5.88 3.29
N LYS A 42 28.99 -6.23 2.00
CA LYS A 42 28.81 -7.62 1.58
C LYS A 42 29.90 -8.49 2.18
N ASN A 43 29.48 -9.57 2.82
CA ASN A 43 30.39 -10.53 3.41
C ASN A 43 30.81 -11.54 2.32
N THR A 44 32.10 -11.63 2.03
CA THR A 44 32.66 -12.58 1.05
C THR A 44 33.21 -13.86 1.66
N THR A 45 33.26 -13.96 2.99
CA THR A 45 33.93 -15.05 3.70
C THR A 45 32.95 -16.10 4.23
N SER A 46 31.74 -15.69 4.61
CA SER A 46 30.70 -16.59 5.11
C SER A 46 29.67 -16.93 4.02
N LYS A 47 29.19 -18.19 3.98
CA LYS A 47 28.10 -18.58 3.06
C LYS A 47 26.71 -18.23 3.61
N GLU A 48 26.58 -18.11 4.93
CA GLU A 48 25.29 -17.89 5.61
C GLU A 48 24.91 -16.41 5.69
N VAL A 49 25.87 -15.53 5.99
CA VAL A 49 25.68 -14.08 6.07
C VAL A 49 26.05 -13.45 4.73
N ASP A 50 25.10 -12.75 4.13
CA ASP A 50 25.26 -12.02 2.86
C ASP A 50 25.91 -10.65 3.08
N ALA A 51 25.52 -9.95 4.14
CA ALA A 51 26.04 -8.63 4.47
C ALA A 51 25.99 -8.40 5.98
N GLU A 52 26.98 -7.67 6.50
CA GLU A 52 27.04 -7.33 7.93
C GLU A 52 27.44 -5.87 8.16
N GLY A 53 27.16 -5.38 9.36
CA GLY A 53 27.53 -4.03 9.76
C GLY A 53 27.22 -3.75 11.22
N ILE A 54 27.79 -2.66 11.72
CA ILE A 54 27.53 -2.17 13.08
C ILE A 54 26.74 -0.86 12.97
N LEU A 55 25.57 -0.83 13.58
CA LEU A 55 24.74 0.36 13.71
C LEU A 55 24.94 0.97 15.10
N GLN A 56 25.02 2.30 15.18
CA GLN A 56 25.01 3.00 16.46
C GLN A 56 23.70 3.76 16.63
N HIS A 57 23.00 3.53 17.74
CA HIS A 57 21.80 4.30 18.08
C HIS A 57 21.63 4.39 19.60
N SER A 58 21.21 5.55 20.09
CA SER A 58 20.96 5.79 21.53
C SER A 58 22.13 5.42 22.45
N GLY A 59 23.37 5.58 21.98
CA GLY A 59 24.58 5.23 22.72
C GLY A 59 24.97 3.74 22.69
N TRP A 60 24.18 2.88 22.04
CA TRP A 60 24.44 1.45 21.89
C TRP A 60 24.94 1.11 20.49
N PHE A 61 25.70 0.03 20.40
CA PHE A 61 26.15 -0.55 19.14
C PHE A 61 25.42 -1.87 18.88
N TYR A 62 24.85 -2.01 17.70
CA TYR A 62 24.08 -3.17 17.26
C TYR A 62 24.79 -3.82 16.08
N ARG A 63 25.11 -5.11 16.18
CA ARG A 63 25.56 -5.90 15.03
C ARG A 63 24.32 -6.36 14.26
N VAL A 64 24.27 -6.05 12.97
CA VAL A 64 23.19 -6.47 12.07
C VAL A 64 23.77 -7.34 10.97
N GLU A 65 23.15 -8.49 10.77
CA GLU A 65 23.54 -9.46 9.75
C GLU A 65 22.33 -9.73 8.85
N ARG A 66 22.52 -9.61 7.54
CA ARG A 66 21.56 -10.03 6.53
C ARG A 66 21.90 -11.45 6.10
N LEU A 67 20.95 -12.37 6.28
CA LEU A 67 21.12 -13.78 5.95
C LEU A 67 20.67 -14.06 4.52
N ASN A 68 21.38 -14.98 3.83
CA ASN A 68 21.01 -15.45 2.49
C ASN A 68 19.79 -16.38 2.49
N THR A 69 19.59 -17.09 3.60
CA THR A 69 18.56 -18.12 3.73
C THR A 69 17.79 -17.94 5.03
N VAL A 70 16.59 -18.52 5.07
CA VAL A 70 15.78 -18.56 6.29
C VAL A 70 16.57 -19.30 7.38
N PRO A 71 16.76 -18.70 8.57
CA PRO A 71 17.49 -19.35 9.65
C PRO A 71 16.75 -20.60 10.15
N GLU A 72 17.50 -21.65 10.50
CA GLU A 72 16.94 -22.93 10.97
C GLU A 72 16.21 -22.81 12.31
N LYS A 73 16.60 -21.84 13.13
CA LYS A 73 16.01 -21.58 14.45
C LYS A 73 15.57 -20.13 14.54
N PHE A 74 14.27 -19.93 14.75
CA PHE A 74 13.74 -18.61 15.08
C PHE A 74 13.90 -18.33 16.58
N SER A 75 14.31 -17.10 16.91
CA SER A 75 14.23 -16.61 18.29
C SER A 75 12.77 -16.59 18.75
N LYS A 76 12.54 -16.87 20.04
CA LYS A 76 11.19 -16.76 20.65
C LYS A 76 10.61 -15.34 20.52
N ASN A 77 11.47 -14.34 20.40
CA ASN A 77 11.10 -12.92 20.30
C ASN A 77 11.32 -12.39 18.87
N LEU A 78 10.85 -13.11 17.85
CA LEU A 78 10.95 -12.66 16.47
C LEU A 78 10.10 -11.40 16.25
N ILE A 79 10.77 -10.29 15.89
CA ILE A 79 10.11 -9.03 15.56
C ILE A 79 9.79 -9.05 14.07
N ILE A 80 8.50 -9.08 13.73
CA ILE A 80 8.03 -9.04 12.34
C ILE A 80 7.39 -7.68 12.07
N PHE A 81 7.95 -6.94 11.12
CA PHE A 81 7.46 -5.63 10.67
C PHE A 81 6.25 -5.73 9.73
N LYS A 82 5.32 -6.64 10.03
CA LYS A 82 4.10 -6.83 9.22
C LYS A 82 2.98 -5.89 9.64
N TRP A 83 2.84 -5.62 10.93
CA TRP A 83 1.65 -4.95 11.47
C TRP A 83 1.43 -3.55 10.92
N GLN A 84 2.50 -2.84 10.58
CA GLN A 84 2.43 -1.50 10.01
C GLN A 84 1.68 -1.51 8.66
N SER A 85 1.94 -2.49 7.79
CA SER A 85 1.25 -2.61 6.50
C SER A 85 -0.20 -3.04 6.69
N TYR A 86 -0.46 -4.04 7.54
CA TYR A 86 -1.83 -4.51 7.83
C TYR A 86 -2.70 -3.41 8.43
N LEU A 87 -2.19 -2.67 9.41
CA LEU A 87 -2.95 -1.60 10.07
C LEU A 87 -3.18 -0.42 9.12
N THR A 88 -2.20 -0.08 8.28
CA THR A 88 -2.41 0.92 7.22
C THR A 88 -3.52 0.50 6.26
N PHE A 89 -3.49 -0.75 5.79
CA PHE A 89 -4.51 -1.28 4.88
C PHE A 89 -5.89 -1.29 5.52
N ILE A 90 -6.03 -1.86 6.73
CA ILE A 90 -7.31 -1.95 7.44
C ILE A 90 -7.89 -0.55 7.69
N THR A 91 -7.10 0.37 8.24
CA THR A 91 -7.57 1.74 8.51
C THR A 91 -7.91 2.49 7.21
N GLY A 92 -7.15 2.29 6.13
CA GLY A 92 -7.43 2.89 4.82
C GLY A 92 -8.72 2.39 4.20
N MET A 93 -8.98 1.08 4.28
CA MET A 93 -10.23 0.48 3.80
C MET A 93 -11.43 0.94 4.63
N LEU A 94 -11.29 1.04 5.95
CA LEU A 94 -12.35 1.59 6.81
C LEU A 94 -12.66 3.04 6.47
N LEU A 95 -11.63 3.87 6.22
CA LEU A 95 -11.82 5.26 5.77
C LEU A 95 -12.50 5.34 4.41
N LEU A 96 -12.12 4.49 3.46
CA LEU A 96 -12.77 4.41 2.14
C LEU A 96 -14.26 4.10 2.29
N ILE A 97 -14.60 3.13 3.14
CA ILE A 97 -15.98 2.73 3.38
C ILE A 97 -16.78 3.86 4.06
N ILE A 98 -16.27 4.38 5.18
CA ILE A 98 -16.99 5.35 6.02
C ILE A 98 -17.15 6.70 5.31
N ILE A 99 -16.09 7.19 4.67
CA ILE A 99 -16.12 8.51 4.04
C ILE A 99 -16.79 8.40 2.68
N TYR A 100 -16.29 7.53 1.80
CA TYR A 100 -16.68 7.55 0.40
C TYR A 100 -17.83 6.62 0.07
N TYR A 101 -17.80 5.34 0.49
CA TYR A 101 -18.86 4.41 0.09
C TYR A 101 -20.19 4.75 0.74
N ALA A 102 -20.19 5.12 2.03
CA ALA A 102 -21.40 5.57 2.74
C ALA A 102 -21.99 6.87 2.15
N ASN A 103 -21.16 7.75 1.58
CA ASN A 103 -21.58 9.01 0.96
C ASN A 103 -21.36 9.03 -0.55
N SER A 104 -21.46 7.87 -1.20
CA SER A 104 -21.07 7.64 -2.60
C SER A 104 -21.79 8.57 -3.59
N LYS A 105 -23.06 8.89 -3.35
CA LYS A 105 -23.85 9.82 -4.16
C LYS A 105 -23.23 11.23 -4.25
N ILE A 106 -22.55 11.67 -3.20
CA ILE A 106 -22.02 13.05 -3.08
C ILE A 106 -20.51 13.08 -3.35
N LEU A 107 -19.78 12.09 -2.82
CA LEU A 107 -18.32 12.12 -2.83
C LEU A 107 -17.68 11.30 -3.95
N MET A 108 -18.38 10.29 -4.50
CA MET A 108 -17.85 9.43 -5.57
C MET A 108 -18.39 9.78 -6.95
N ILE A 109 -19.71 9.96 -7.05
CA ILE A 109 -20.41 10.14 -8.33
C ILE A 109 -20.60 11.62 -8.64
N ASP A 110 -20.27 12.02 -9.86
CA ASP A 110 -20.65 13.33 -10.43
C ASP A 110 -21.46 13.08 -11.70
N LYS A 111 -22.74 13.45 -11.68
CA LYS A 111 -23.63 13.28 -12.84
C LYS A 111 -23.13 14.03 -14.07
N ARG A 112 -22.37 15.11 -13.92
CA ARG A 112 -21.77 15.85 -15.05
C ARG A 112 -20.69 15.04 -15.77
N VAL A 113 -20.08 14.08 -15.08
CA VAL A 113 -19.08 13.17 -15.66
C VAL A 113 -19.78 11.99 -16.31
N ASN A 114 -20.70 11.35 -15.59
CA ASN A 114 -21.43 10.20 -16.07
C ASN A 114 -22.82 10.12 -15.41
N GLU A 115 -23.86 10.34 -16.21
CA GLU A 115 -25.25 10.39 -15.71
C GLU A 115 -25.82 9.00 -15.41
N ASN A 116 -25.29 7.95 -16.04
CA ASN A 116 -25.84 6.59 -16.00
C ASN A 116 -25.34 5.77 -14.80
N ILE A 117 -24.36 6.27 -14.04
CA ILE A 117 -23.76 5.53 -12.94
C ILE A 117 -24.56 5.77 -11.65
N THR A 118 -25.12 4.69 -11.12
CA THR A 118 -25.72 4.70 -9.78
C THR A 118 -24.63 4.60 -8.69
N PRO A 119 -24.89 5.06 -7.46
CA PRO A 119 -23.91 4.95 -6.37
C PRO A 119 -23.46 3.51 -6.09
N LEU A 120 -24.38 2.54 -6.18
CA LEU A 120 -24.07 1.12 -5.99
C LEU A 120 -23.17 0.58 -7.10
N MET A 121 -23.43 0.95 -8.36
CA MET A 121 -22.55 0.63 -9.48
C MET A 121 -21.17 1.24 -9.30
N GLY A 122 -21.10 2.50 -8.84
CA GLY A 122 -19.83 3.16 -8.55
C GLY A 122 -18.98 2.43 -7.49
N ILE A 123 -19.62 1.98 -6.40
CA ILE A 123 -18.93 1.16 -5.38
C ILE A 123 -18.45 -0.16 -5.98
N GLY A 124 -19.28 -0.84 -6.77
CA GLY A 124 -18.90 -2.08 -7.46
C GLY A 124 -17.70 -1.89 -8.40
N ILE A 125 -17.71 -0.82 -9.20
CA ILE A 125 -16.60 -0.46 -10.08
C ILE A 125 -15.34 -0.14 -9.28
N SER A 126 -15.45 0.55 -8.14
CA SER A 126 -14.32 0.85 -7.26
C SER A 126 -13.67 -0.42 -6.68
N ILE A 127 -14.48 -1.37 -6.21
CA ILE A 127 -13.96 -2.65 -5.71
C ILE A 127 -13.33 -3.46 -6.85
N PHE A 128 -14.00 -3.52 -8.00
CA PHE A 128 -13.51 -4.22 -9.18
C PHE A 128 -12.22 -3.60 -9.73
N SER A 129 -12.08 -2.28 -9.70
CA SER A 129 -10.86 -1.61 -10.15
C SER A 129 -9.68 -1.92 -9.23
N ILE A 130 -9.89 -2.02 -7.91
CA ILE A 130 -8.84 -2.45 -6.97
C ILE A 130 -8.38 -3.87 -7.27
N ILE A 131 -9.32 -4.82 -7.32
CA ILE A 131 -9.01 -6.25 -7.53
C ILE A 131 -8.44 -6.47 -8.94
N GLY A 132 -9.06 -5.89 -9.96
CA GLY A 132 -8.66 -6.02 -11.35
C GLY A 132 -7.27 -5.43 -11.61
N SER A 133 -6.97 -4.27 -11.04
CA SER A 133 -5.64 -3.67 -11.18
C SER A 133 -4.56 -4.51 -10.49
N TRP A 134 -4.86 -5.07 -9.31
CA TRP A 134 -3.94 -5.99 -8.65
C TRP A 134 -3.71 -7.27 -9.47
N LEU A 135 -4.76 -7.88 -10.02
CA LEU A 135 -4.62 -9.06 -10.88
C LEU A 135 -3.79 -8.76 -12.12
N ILE A 136 -4.02 -7.63 -12.79
CA ILE A 136 -3.23 -7.19 -13.95
C ILE A 136 -1.76 -7.06 -13.54
N TYR A 137 -1.48 -6.40 -12.42
CA TYR A 137 -0.11 -6.24 -11.90
C TYR A 137 0.54 -7.60 -11.60
N ASP A 138 -0.13 -8.48 -10.86
CA ASP A 138 0.38 -9.80 -10.47
C ASP A 138 0.70 -10.68 -11.70
N LEU A 139 -0.17 -10.69 -12.71
CA LEU A 139 0.05 -11.41 -13.97
C LEU A 139 1.25 -10.84 -14.74
N ILE A 140 1.42 -9.52 -14.77
CA ILE A 140 2.57 -8.88 -15.43
C ILE A 140 3.87 -9.23 -14.70
N CYS A 141 3.88 -9.21 -13.37
CA CYS A 141 5.04 -9.57 -12.55
C CYS A 141 5.44 -11.04 -12.70
N LYS A 142 4.47 -11.95 -12.90
CA LYS A 142 4.72 -13.38 -13.18
C LYS A 142 5.13 -13.66 -14.62
N SER A 143 5.05 -12.67 -15.51
CA SER A 143 5.42 -12.82 -16.92
C SER A 143 6.92 -12.58 -17.16
N LYS A 144 7.40 -12.97 -18.35
CA LYS A 144 8.78 -12.69 -18.80
C LYS A 144 9.09 -11.19 -18.92
N LEU A 145 8.08 -10.31 -18.84
CA LEU A 145 8.24 -8.88 -18.95
C LEU A 145 9.10 -8.29 -17.82
N ILE A 146 9.08 -8.92 -16.63
CA ILE A 146 9.87 -8.49 -15.46
C ILE A 146 11.39 -8.42 -15.74
N ASN A 147 11.87 -9.25 -16.68
CA ASN A 147 13.29 -9.28 -17.06
C ASN A 147 13.70 -8.09 -17.96
N LYS A 148 12.74 -7.30 -18.47
CA LYS A 148 13.00 -6.16 -19.35
C LYS A 148 12.99 -4.84 -18.56
N LYS A 149 14.16 -4.45 -18.04
CA LYS A 149 14.36 -3.30 -17.13
C LYS A 149 13.66 -2.00 -17.51
N ILE A 150 13.57 -1.66 -18.81
CA ILE A 150 12.94 -0.41 -19.29
C ILE A 150 11.48 -0.63 -19.71
N ILE A 151 11.21 -1.75 -20.40
CA ILE A 151 9.87 -2.00 -20.95
C ILE A 151 8.86 -2.24 -19.83
N PHE A 152 9.27 -2.97 -18.78
CA PHE A 152 8.42 -3.28 -17.63
C PHE A 152 7.80 -2.02 -16.97
N PRO A 153 8.59 -1.03 -16.48
CA PRO A 153 8.01 0.16 -15.85
C PRO A 153 7.23 1.03 -16.83
N VAL A 154 7.62 1.10 -18.11
CA VAL A 154 6.88 1.87 -19.13
C VAL A 154 5.50 1.27 -19.37
N VAL A 155 5.39 -0.06 -19.47
CA VAL A 155 4.11 -0.75 -19.63
C VAL A 155 3.21 -0.51 -18.42
N LEU A 156 3.75 -0.62 -17.20
CA LEU A 156 2.99 -0.33 -15.98
C LEU A 156 2.52 1.14 -15.92
N LEU A 157 3.34 2.09 -16.36
CA LEU A 157 2.97 3.50 -16.44
C LEU A 157 1.84 3.73 -17.43
N ILE A 158 1.89 3.11 -18.62
CA ILE A 158 0.82 3.20 -19.61
C ILE A 158 -0.48 2.61 -19.05
N ILE A 159 -0.43 1.43 -18.45
CA ILE A 159 -1.60 0.79 -17.83
C ILE A 159 -2.18 1.67 -16.72
N GLY A 160 -1.33 2.21 -15.84
CA GLY A 160 -1.74 3.13 -14.78
C GLY A 160 -2.38 4.41 -15.33
N ALA A 161 -1.85 4.98 -16.41
CA ALA A 161 -2.41 6.14 -17.08
C ALA A 161 -3.77 5.84 -17.70
N VAL A 162 -3.93 4.68 -18.35
CA VAL A 162 -5.21 4.22 -18.92
C VAL A 162 -6.24 4.00 -17.81
N ILE A 163 -5.89 3.31 -16.73
CA ILE A 163 -6.78 3.10 -15.58
C ILE A 163 -7.19 4.45 -14.98
N SER A 164 -6.24 5.35 -14.74
CA SER A 164 -6.50 6.70 -14.22
C SER A 164 -7.47 7.45 -15.13
N PHE A 165 -7.21 7.46 -16.44
CA PHE A 165 -8.09 8.10 -17.41
C PHE A 165 -9.51 7.50 -17.41
N CYS A 166 -9.63 6.17 -17.43
CA CYS A 166 -10.91 5.48 -17.35
C CYS A 166 -11.70 5.86 -16.08
N LEU A 167 -11.03 5.96 -14.93
CA LEU A 167 -11.67 6.37 -13.67
C LEU A 167 -12.19 7.81 -13.74
N THR A 168 -11.52 8.73 -14.45
CA THR A 168 -12.03 10.11 -14.65
C THR A 168 -13.28 10.20 -15.54
N LYS A 169 -13.60 9.14 -16.31
CA LYS A 169 -14.84 9.05 -17.10
C LYS A 169 -16.01 8.43 -16.33
N ILE A 170 -15.76 7.93 -15.13
CA ILE A 170 -16.76 7.24 -14.30
C ILE A 170 -17.04 8.03 -13.02
N PHE A 171 -15.99 8.51 -12.36
CA PHE A 171 -16.07 9.13 -11.05
C PHE A 171 -15.85 10.65 -11.11
N GLY A 172 -16.35 11.34 -10.08
CA GLY A 172 -16.01 12.75 -9.87
C GLY A 172 -14.50 12.94 -9.68
N PRO A 173 -13.92 14.10 -10.07
CA PRO A 173 -12.48 14.30 -10.10
C PRO A 173 -11.75 13.98 -8.78
N ARG A 174 -12.38 14.33 -7.64
CA ARG A 174 -11.84 14.07 -6.30
C ARG A 174 -11.68 12.58 -6.02
N PHE A 175 -12.72 11.79 -6.31
CA PHE A 175 -12.69 10.37 -6.06
C PHE A 175 -11.85 9.63 -7.10
N ALA A 176 -11.88 10.04 -8.38
CA ALA A 176 -11.02 9.45 -9.41
C ALA A 176 -9.54 9.52 -9.00
N PHE A 177 -9.08 10.67 -8.51
CA PHE A 177 -7.72 10.83 -7.99
C PHE A 177 -7.44 9.93 -6.78
N LEU A 178 -8.35 9.90 -5.81
CA LEU A 178 -8.23 9.02 -4.65
C LEU A 178 -8.17 7.54 -5.05
N SER A 179 -9.02 7.09 -5.96
CA SER A 179 -9.11 5.70 -6.41
C SER A 179 -7.78 5.22 -6.99
N VAL A 180 -7.06 6.07 -7.73
CA VAL A 180 -5.72 5.73 -8.22
C VAL A 180 -4.75 5.49 -7.04
N GLY A 181 -4.76 6.36 -6.04
CA GLY A 181 -3.95 6.18 -4.83
C GLY A 181 -4.31 4.90 -4.05
N VAL A 182 -5.61 4.61 -3.93
CA VAL A 182 -6.10 3.37 -3.28
C VAL A 182 -5.62 2.14 -4.06
N ILE A 183 -5.75 2.13 -5.38
CA ILE A 183 -5.29 1.02 -6.23
C ILE A 183 -3.79 0.78 -6.02
N LEU A 184 -2.97 1.84 -6.10
CA LEU A 184 -1.53 1.73 -5.90
C LEU A 184 -1.18 1.22 -4.50
N GLY A 185 -1.84 1.74 -3.46
CA GLY A 185 -1.65 1.29 -2.08
C GLY A 185 -2.04 -0.19 -1.87
N CYS A 186 -3.13 -0.65 -2.48
CA CYS A 186 -3.55 -2.04 -2.44
C CYS A 186 -2.57 -2.94 -3.20
N ILE A 187 -2.10 -2.53 -4.39
CA ILE A 187 -1.07 -3.26 -5.12
C ILE A 187 0.18 -3.41 -4.27
N MET A 188 0.66 -2.34 -3.63
CA MET A 188 1.81 -2.41 -2.74
C MET A 188 1.57 -3.39 -1.58
N PHE A 189 0.43 -3.27 -0.88
CA PHE A 189 0.11 -4.10 0.28
C PHE A 189 0.02 -5.60 -0.06
N PHE A 190 -0.67 -5.97 -1.14
CA PHE A 190 -0.86 -7.37 -1.51
C PHE A 190 0.43 -8.05 -2.02
N ASN A 191 1.47 -7.29 -2.31
CA ASN A 191 2.78 -7.80 -2.75
C ASN A 191 3.86 -7.71 -1.65
N VAL A 192 3.47 -7.45 -0.40
CA VAL A 192 4.39 -7.54 0.75
C VAL A 192 4.63 -9.00 1.18
N PHE A 193 3.78 -9.94 0.74
CA PHE A 193 3.77 -11.34 1.18
C PHE A 193 4.26 -12.32 0.12
#